data_AF-A0A2I0NG77-F1
#
_entry.id   AF-A0A2I0NG77-F1
#
_cell.length_a   1.000
_cell.length_b   1.000
_cell.length_c   1.000
_cell.angle_alpha   90.00
_cell.angle_beta   90.00
_cell.angle_gamma   90.00
#
_symmetry.space_group_name_H-M   'P 1'
#
loop_
_entity.id
_entity.type
_entity.pdbx_description
1 polymer ?
#
loop_
_entity_poly.entity_id
_entity_poly.type
_entity_poly.pdbx_seq_one_letter_code
_entity_poly.pdbx_strand_id
1 'polypeptide(L)'
;MNIVVTPLIYELYFCEKFHEDNLYPEPKHNLLDIVSKHLKPISYDRRAELEYKDQLTDDEKKDKDALEKKNMATIEKVYQRLRDDKEIQAHIHQIKAHPWVRVVES
;
A
#
# COMPACT_ATOMS: atom_id res chain seq x y z
N MET A 1 -9.19 5.45 9.47
CA MET A 1 -9.08 4.08 8.94
C MET A 1 -8.32 4.15 7.62
N ASN A 2 -7.25 3.35 7.45
CA ASN A 2 -6.42 3.41 6.26
C ASN A 2 -7.16 2.71 5.10
N ILE A 3 -7.39 3.42 4.00
CA ILE A 3 -8.38 3.04 2.96
C ILE A 3 -8.03 1.69 2.31
N VAL A 4 -6.74 1.38 2.18
CA VAL A 4 -6.24 0.21 1.42
C VAL A 4 -5.67 -0.90 2.32
N VAL A 5 -5.06 -0.56 3.46
CA VAL A 5 -4.39 -1.56 4.31
C VAL A 5 -5.36 -2.58 4.89
N THR A 6 -6.50 -2.14 5.43
CA THR A 6 -7.48 -3.05 6.03
C THR A 6 -8.08 -4.03 5.01
N PRO A 7 -8.55 -3.57 3.82
CA PRO A 7 -8.97 -4.48 2.76
C PRO A 7 -7.89 -5.46 2.28
N LEU A 8 -6.63 -5.04 2.18
CA LEU A 8 -5.52 -5.93 1.85
C LEU A 8 -5.31 -7.02 2.91
N ILE A 9 -5.46 -6.69 4.20
CA ILE A 9 -5.39 -7.69 5.27
C ILE A 9 -6.50 -8.73 5.10
N TYR A 10 -7.74 -8.31 4.84
CA TYR A 10 -8.83 -9.25 4.57
C TYR A 10 -8.58 -10.13 3.35
N GLU A 11 -8.07 -9.55 2.27
CA GLU A 11 -7.69 -10.31 1.08
C GLU A 11 -6.64 -11.39 1.39
N LEU A 12 -5.64 -11.08 2.21
CA LEU A 12 -4.61 -12.05 2.60
C LEU A 12 -5.16 -13.15 3.53
N TYR A 13 -6.05 -12.80 4.47
CA TYR A 13 -6.61 -13.76 5.43
C TYR A 13 -7.72 -14.64 4.83
N PHE A 14 -8.53 -14.09 3.91
CA PHE A 14 -9.67 -14.78 3.32
C PHE A 14 -9.43 -15.19 1.87
N CYS A 15 -8.18 -15.23 1.39
CA CYS A 15 -7.85 -15.50 -0.01
C CYS A 15 -8.51 -16.80 -0.54
N GLU A 16 -8.50 -17.88 0.25
CA GLU A 16 -9.16 -19.14 -0.10
C GLU A 16 -10.67 -18.97 -0.21
N LYS A 17 -11.31 -18.27 0.73
CA LYS A 17 -12.75 -18.01 0.72
C LYS A 17 -13.18 -17.10 -0.42
N PHE A 18 -12.41 -16.05 -0.70
CA PHE A 18 -12.66 -15.18 -1.85
C PHE A 18 -12.52 -15.95 -3.18
N HIS A 19 -11.64 -16.95 -3.25
CA HIS A 19 -11.52 -17.82 -4.42
C HIS A 19 -12.70 -18.79 -4.53
N GLU A 20 -13.07 -19.47 -3.43
CA GLU A 20 -14.24 -20.37 -3.38
C GLU A 20 -15.54 -19.65 -3.77
N ASP A 21 -15.73 -18.42 -3.26
CA ASP A 21 -16.92 -17.59 -3.49
C ASP A 21 -16.86 -16.80 -4.82
N ASN A 22 -15.80 -17.01 -5.62
CA ASN A 22 -15.57 -16.34 -6.91
C ASN A 22 -15.66 -14.80 -6.82
N LEU A 23 -15.07 -14.21 -5.76
CA LEU A 23 -15.03 -12.76 -5.56
C LEU A 23 -14.30 -12.05 -6.71
N TYR A 24 -13.29 -12.72 -7.28
CA TYR A 24 -12.53 -12.25 -8.44
C TYR A 24 -12.78 -13.17 -9.64
N PRO A 25 -13.48 -12.71 -10.68
CA PRO A 25 -13.80 -13.53 -11.85
C PRO A 25 -12.58 -13.82 -12.74
N GLU A 26 -11.49 -13.04 -12.61
CA GLU A 26 -10.27 -13.22 -13.39
C GLU A 26 -9.05 -13.46 -12.47
N PRO A 27 -8.20 -14.45 -12.77
CA PRO A 27 -6.96 -14.65 -12.04
C PRO A 27 -6.02 -13.46 -12.24
N LYS A 28 -5.40 -12.97 -11.16
CA LYS A 28 -4.48 -11.81 -11.11
C LYS A 28 -5.13 -10.42 -11.23
N HIS A 29 -6.41 -10.33 -10.88
CA HIS A 29 -7.14 -9.07 -10.69
C HIS A 29 -7.55 -8.86 -9.23
N ASN A 30 -6.71 -9.30 -8.27
CA ASN A 30 -6.95 -9.02 -6.85
C ASN A 30 -6.45 -7.62 -6.45
N LEU A 31 -6.83 -7.16 -5.24
CA LEU A 31 -6.49 -5.83 -4.77
C LEU A 31 -4.97 -5.62 -4.68
N LEU A 32 -4.21 -6.62 -4.24
CA LEU A 32 -2.75 -6.57 -4.17
C LEU A 32 -2.12 -6.32 -5.55
N ASP A 33 -2.55 -7.05 -6.57
CA ASP A 33 -2.05 -6.92 -7.94
C ASP A 33 -2.33 -5.50 -8.48
N ILE A 34 -3.52 -4.95 -8.21
CA ILE A 34 -3.87 -3.60 -8.66
C ILE A 34 -3.07 -2.54 -7.91
N VAL A 35 -3.00 -2.63 -6.57
CA VAL A 35 -2.23 -1.70 -5.73
C VAL A 35 -0.76 -1.69 -6.14
N SER A 36 -0.18 -2.85 -6.45
CA SER A 36 1.24 -2.98 -6.83
C SER A 36 1.61 -2.12 -8.04
N LYS A 37 0.70 -1.92 -8.99
CA LYS A 37 0.90 -1.11 -10.21
C LYS A 37 1.10 0.38 -9.91
N HIS A 38 0.64 0.87 -8.76
CA HIS A 38 0.77 2.27 -8.36
C HIS A 38 2.00 2.53 -7.49
N LEU A 39 2.62 1.49 -6.93
CA LEU A 39 3.75 1.63 -6.03
C LEU A 39 4.95 2.21 -6.77
N LYS A 40 5.70 3.05 -6.06
CA LYS A 40 6.94 3.64 -6.57
C LYS A 40 8.06 3.37 -5.59
N PRO A 41 9.27 3.06 -6.10
CA PRO A 41 10.41 2.86 -5.23
C PRO A 41 10.75 4.16 -4.50
N ILE A 42 11.11 4.01 -3.23
CA ILE A 42 11.75 5.04 -2.42
C ILE A 42 13.15 4.56 -2.06
N SER A 43 14.06 5.48 -1.78
CA SER A 43 15.42 5.08 -1.40
C SER A 43 15.45 4.79 0.10
N TYR A 44 15.13 3.54 0.46
CA TYR A 44 15.14 3.08 1.84
C TYR A 44 16.58 2.81 2.32
N ASP A 45 17.39 2.11 1.53
CA ASP A 45 18.74 1.73 1.92
C ASP A 45 19.61 2.95 2.21
N ARG A 46 19.60 3.95 1.32
CA ARG A 46 20.33 5.21 1.55
C ARG A 46 19.81 5.96 2.78
N ARG A 47 18.50 5.91 3.02
CA ARG A 47 17.92 6.52 4.22
C ARG A 47 18.39 5.79 5.48
N ALA A 48 18.41 4.46 5.47
CA ALA A 48 18.89 3.65 6.59
C ALA A 48 20.38 3.87 6.87
N GLU A 49 21.21 3.93 5.82
CA GLU A 49 22.63 4.30 5.94
C GLU A 49 22.82 5.63 6.66
N LEU A 50 22.05 6.67 6.29
CA LEU A 50 22.13 8.00 6.89
C LEU A 50 21.49 8.05 8.29
N GLU A 51 20.51 7.20 8.58
CA GLU A 51 19.84 7.16 9.89
C GLU A 51 20.72 6.54 10.97
N TYR A 52 21.43 5.45 10.64
CA TYR A 52 22.21 4.67 11.59
C TYR A 52 23.70 5.05 11.66
N LYS A 53 24.11 6.12 10.98
CA LYS A 53 25.47 6.62 11.04
C LYS A 53 25.66 7.49 12.30
N ASP A 54 26.72 7.22 13.06
CA ASP A 54 27.02 7.92 14.32
C ASP A 54 27.15 9.45 14.17
N GLN A 55 27.76 9.91 13.07
CA GLN A 55 27.89 11.32 12.74
C GLN A 55 27.75 11.57 11.24
N LEU A 56 26.85 12.49 10.90
CA LEU A 56 26.67 13.00 9.55
C LEU A 56 27.54 14.22 9.29
N THR A 57 28.21 14.24 8.15
CA THR A 57 28.77 15.47 7.57
C THR A 57 27.66 16.44 7.17
N ASP A 58 27.99 17.71 6.94
CA ASP A 58 26.99 18.69 6.55
C ASP A 58 26.37 18.41 5.18
N ASP A 59 27.13 17.79 4.27
CA ASP A 59 26.61 17.36 2.97
C ASP A 59 25.67 16.15 3.13
N GLU A 60 25.98 15.22 4.04
CA GLU A 60 25.08 14.09 4.34
C GLU A 60 23.79 14.53 5.04
N LYS A 61 23.82 15.58 5.87
CA LYS A 61 22.59 16.18 6.43
C LYS A 61 21.72 16.75 5.32
N LYS A 62 22.31 17.51 4.38
CA LYS A 62 21.58 18.03 3.21
C LYS A 62 21.04 16.91 2.33
N ASP A 63 21.81 15.85 2.10
CA ASP A 63 21.38 14.65 1.37
C ASP A 63 20.19 14.00 2.08
N LYS A 64 20.27 13.80 3.40
CA LYS A 64 19.19 13.25 4.22
C LYS A 64 17.90 14.06 4.09
N ASP A 65 17.97 15.38 4.26
CA ASP A 65 16.80 16.27 4.16
C ASP A 65 16.18 16.22 2.75
N ALA A 66 17.01 16.24 1.71
CA ALA A 66 16.54 16.15 0.33
C ALA A 66 15.89 14.78 0.03
N LEU A 67 16.50 13.70 0.54
CA LEU A 67 16.01 12.34 0.42
C LEU A 67 14.66 12.16 1.09
N GLU A 68 14.51 12.63 2.34
CA GLU A 68 13.27 12.57 3.09
C GLU A 68 12.15 13.34 2.38
N LYS A 69 12.43 14.57 1.91
CA LYS A 69 11.47 15.36 1.15
C LYS A 69 11.02 14.66 -0.13
N LYS A 70 11.96 14.06 -0.88
CA LYS A 70 11.66 13.30 -2.10
C LYS A 70 10.84 12.05 -1.80
N ASN A 71 11.20 11.29 -0.77
CA ASN A 71 10.49 10.08 -0.36
C ASN A 71 9.06 10.42 0.07
N MET A 72 8.88 11.45 0.91
CA MET A 72 7.55 11.89 1.34
C MET A 72 6.68 12.36 0.19
N ALA A 73 7.22 13.17 -0.73
CA ALA A 73 6.48 13.58 -1.92
C ALA A 73 6.10 12.40 -2.83
N THR A 74 6.91 11.33 -2.85
CA THR A 74 6.61 10.11 -3.59
C THR A 74 5.49 9.32 -2.91
N ILE A 75 5.57 9.13 -1.60
CA ILE A 75 4.54 8.43 -0.79
C ILE A 75 3.20 9.14 -0.91
N GLU A 76 3.17 10.47 -0.79
CA GLU A 76 1.93 11.25 -0.90
C GLU A 76 1.30 11.09 -2.29
N LYS A 77 2.09 11.15 -3.35
CA LYS A 77 1.60 10.91 -4.73
C LYS A 77 1.05 9.51 -4.92
N VAL A 78 1.70 8.49 -4.35
CA VAL A 78 1.20 7.11 -4.40
C VAL A 78 -0.11 7.01 -3.62
N TYR A 79 -0.17 7.55 -2.41
CA TYR A 79 -1.37 7.54 -1.58
C TYR A 79 -2.57 8.19 -2.28
N GLN A 80 -2.40 9.37 -2.88
CA GLN A 80 -3.50 10.03 -3.61
C GLN A 80 -3.95 9.19 -4.81
N ARG A 81 -3.02 8.59 -5.56
CA ARG A 81 -3.37 7.70 -6.67
C ARG A 81 -4.18 6.50 -6.18
N LEU A 82 -3.77 5.84 -5.11
CA LEU A 82 -4.49 4.70 -4.54
C LEU A 82 -5.89 5.10 -4.04
N ARG A 83 -6.02 6.30 -3.47
CA ARG A 83 -7.30 6.84 -2.99
C ARG A 83 -8.27 7.13 -4.14
N ASP A 84 -7.77 7.72 -5.22
CA ASP A 84 -8.59 8.22 -6.33
C ASP A 84 -8.82 7.16 -7.41
N ASP A 85 -8.12 6.04 -7.36
CA ASP A 85 -8.25 4.95 -8.33
C ASP A 85 -9.58 4.19 -8.16
N LYS A 86 -10.43 4.28 -9.18
CA LYS A 86 -11.77 3.70 -9.18
C LYS A 86 -11.77 2.17 -9.13
N GLU A 87 -10.78 1.53 -9.75
CA GLU A 87 -10.66 0.07 -9.74
C GLU A 87 -10.33 -0.40 -8.33
N ILE A 88 -9.38 0.26 -7.67
CA ILE A 88 -9.05 0.00 -6.26
C ILE A 88 -10.26 0.20 -5.36
N GLN A 89 -10.99 1.31 -5.50
CA GLN A 89 -12.18 1.57 -4.68
C GLN A 89 -13.29 0.52 -4.91
N ALA A 90 -13.46 0.05 -6.14
CA ALA A 90 -14.42 -1.02 -6.45
C ALA A 90 -14.06 -2.34 -5.76
N HIS A 91 -12.79 -2.75 -5.80
CA HIS A 91 -12.31 -3.95 -5.12
C HIS A 91 -12.45 -3.85 -3.60
N ILE A 92 -12.09 -2.69 -3.03
CA ILE A 92 -12.29 -2.44 -1.59
C ILE A 92 -13.77 -2.58 -1.21
N HIS A 93 -14.68 -2.04 -2.03
CA HIS A 93 -16.11 -2.17 -1.77
C HIS A 93 -16.58 -3.62 -1.82
N GLN A 94 -16.13 -4.40 -2.81
CA GLN A 94 -16.44 -5.83 -2.92
C GLN A 94 -15.93 -6.63 -1.71
N ILE A 95 -14.67 -6.42 -1.31
CA ILE A 95 -14.07 -7.06 -0.12
C ILE A 95 -14.89 -6.74 1.13
N LYS A 96 -15.22 -5.47 1.38
CA LYS A 96 -15.99 -5.06 2.56
C LYS A 96 -17.44 -5.56 2.54
N ALA A 97 -18.01 -5.78 1.37
CA ALA A 97 -19.33 -6.36 1.24
C ALA A 97 -19.35 -7.88 1.52
N HIS A 98 -18.19 -8.54 1.52
CA HIS A 98 -18.10 -9.98 1.68
C HIS A 98 -18.61 -10.43 3.06
N PRO A 99 -19.41 -11.52 3.15
CA PRO A 99 -19.98 -11.98 4.41
C PRO A 99 -18.95 -12.21 5.51
N TRP A 100 -17.81 -12.84 5.17
CA TRP A 100 -16.72 -13.09 6.13
C TRP A 100 -16.09 -11.82 6.68
N VAL A 101 -15.95 -10.77 5.85
CA VAL A 101 -15.41 -9.49 6.30
C VAL A 101 -16.41 -8.78 7.19
N ARG A 102 -17.69 -8.78 6.82
CA ARG A 102 -18.77 -8.19 7.64
C ARG A 102 -18.82 -8.81 9.02
N VAL A 103 -18.65 -10.13 9.15
CA VAL A 103 -18.63 -10.82 10.46
C VAL A 103 -17.49 -10.31 11.35
N VAL A 104 -16.33 -9.98 10.78
CA VAL A 104 -15.17 -9.47 11.54
C VAL A 104 -15.32 -7.98 11.88
N GLU A 105 -15.92 -7.19 11.01
CA GLU A 105 -16.14 -5.75 11.23
C GLU A 105 -17.41 -5.43 12.07
N SER A 106 -18.23 -6.45 12.37
CA SER A 106 -19.48 -6.32 13.16
C SER A 106 -19.25 -6.05 14.63
#